data_AF-A0A392RPL8-F1
#
_entry.id   AF-A0A392RPL8-F1
#
_cell.length_a   1.000
_cell.length_b   1.000
_cell.length_c   1.000
_cell.angle_alpha   90.00
_cell.angle_beta   90.00
_cell.angle_gamma   90.00
#
_symmetry.space_group_name_H-M   'P 1'
#
loop_
_entity.id
_entity.type
_entity.pdbx_description
1 polymer ?
#
loop_
_entity_poly.entity_id
_entity_poly.type
_entity_poly.pdbx_seq_one_letter_code
_entity_poly.pdbx_strand_id
1 'polypeptide(L)'
;PHYNTVEAEEDKCVKFESGLRPDIKQLIGFFEIRDFPTLMTKARICDEDGKAKSSYYKAMNDKRGKGLDRGKPYENKGNGSGKRKQGNGQCYKCEERGHMSYDCPKKSDKCFSCGKFGHKADACRE
;
A
#
# COMPACT_ATOMS: atom_id res chain seq x y z
N PRO A 1 31.89 45.32 2.34
CA PRO A 1 31.76 44.12 3.19
C PRO A 1 30.30 43.65 3.20
N HIS A 2 29.97 42.64 2.40
CA HIS A 2 28.62 42.09 2.31
C HIS A 2 28.44 41.11 3.47
N TYR A 3 27.78 41.55 4.54
CA TYR A 3 27.44 40.67 5.66
C TYR A 3 26.41 39.65 5.16
N ASN A 4 26.85 38.42 4.89
CA ASN A 4 25.94 37.28 4.92
C ASN A 4 25.61 37.07 6.40
N THR A 5 24.43 37.52 6.83
CA THR A 5 23.96 37.27 8.18
C THR A 5 23.57 35.80 8.28
N VAL A 6 24.06 35.12 9.31
CA VAL A 6 23.82 33.70 9.58
C VAL A 6 22.31 33.39 9.61
N GLU A 7 21.50 34.35 10.07
CA GLU A 7 20.03 34.31 10.06
C GLU A 7 19.45 34.15 8.64
N ALA A 8 20.02 34.81 7.64
CA ALA A 8 19.57 34.71 6.25
C ALA A 8 19.95 33.37 5.60
N GLU A 9 20.90 32.62 6.17
CA GLU A 9 21.23 31.26 5.71
C GLU A 9 20.35 30.21 6.40
N GLU A 10 20.01 30.41 7.67
CA GLU A 10 19.03 29.58 8.38
C GLU A 10 17.64 29.66 7.72
N ASP A 11 17.19 30.85 7.31
CA ASP A 11 15.94 31.02 6.55
C ASP A 11 15.92 30.22 5.23
N LYS A 12 17.07 30.12 4.54
CA LYS A 12 17.21 29.32 3.31
C LYS A 12 17.10 27.82 3.60
N CYS A 13 17.70 27.37 4.69
CA CYS A 13 17.61 25.98 5.15
C CYS A 13 16.17 25.61 5.49
N VAL A 14 15.48 26.43 6.29
CA VAL A 14 14.08 26.20 6.68
C VAL A 14 13.17 26.12 5.46
N LYS A 15 13.33 27.05 4.51
CA LYS A 15 12.54 27.04 3.27
C LYS A 15 12.80 25.79 2.43
N PHE A 16 14.05 25.33 2.34
CA PHE A 16 14.40 24.12 1.61
C PHE A 16 13.86 22.86 2.28
N GLU A 17 14.01 22.72 3.60
CA GLU A 17 13.50 21.57 4.36
C GLU A 17 11.98 21.44 4.32
N SER A 18 11.25 22.55 4.15
CA SER A 18 9.79 22.52 3.99
C SER A 18 9.35 21.82 2.70
N GLY A 19 10.19 21.80 1.66
CA GLY A 19 9.92 21.16 0.37
C GLY A 19 10.47 19.74 0.22
N LEU A 20 11.23 19.24 1.20
CA LEU A 20 11.79 17.88 1.15
C LEU A 20 10.72 16.82 1.39
N ARG A 21 10.90 15.65 0.77
CA ARG A 21 10.07 14.48 1.04
C ARG A 21 10.19 14.08 2.52
N PRO A 22 9.12 13.57 3.18
CA PRO A 22 9.13 13.31 4.62
C PRO A 22 10.23 12.35 5.09
N ASP A 23 10.53 11.32 4.30
CA ASP A 23 11.60 10.34 4.55
C ASP A 23 12.99 10.97 4.48
N ILE A 24 13.20 11.90 3.53
CA ILE A 24 14.45 12.65 3.41
C ILE A 24 14.55 13.69 4.53
N LYS A 25 13.45 14.39 4.84
CA LYS A 25 13.39 15.38 5.92
C LYS A 25 13.70 14.78 7.28
N GLN A 26 13.17 13.59 7.57
CA GLN A 26 13.45 12.89 8.83
C GLN A 26 14.93 12.50 8.96
N LEU A 27 15.55 12.06 7.85
CA LEU A 27 16.96 11.70 7.83
C LEU A 27 17.87 12.94 7.95
N ILE A 28 17.49 14.04 7.31
CA ILE A 28 18.22 15.32 7.35
C ILE A 28 18.08 16.03 8.70
N GLY A 29 16.90 16.00 9.31
CA GLY A 29 16.67 16.57 10.64
C GLY A 29 17.56 15.92 11.73
N PHE A 30 17.97 14.67 11.53
CA PHE A 30 18.94 14.00 12.41
C PHE A 30 20.37 14.57 12.33
N PHE A 31 20.70 15.30 11.26
CA PHE A 31 22.03 15.86 11.04
C PHE A 31 22.18 17.32 11.48
N GLU A 32 21.11 17.95 12.00
CA GLU A 32 21.07 19.31 12.56
C GLU A 32 21.90 20.34 11.77
N ILE A 33 21.72 20.39 10.44
CA ILE A 33 22.59 21.14 9.54
C ILE A 33 22.16 22.61 9.50
N ARG A 34 23.09 23.51 9.84
CA ARG A 34 22.86 24.97 9.85
C ARG A 34 23.45 25.69 8.62
N ASP A 35 24.19 24.95 7.79
CA ASP A 35 24.86 25.45 6.58
C ASP A 35 24.14 24.97 5.31
N PHE A 36 23.69 25.92 4.48
CA PHE A 36 22.87 25.63 3.30
C PHE A 36 23.57 24.78 2.22
N PRO A 37 24.84 25.05 1.84
CA PRO A 37 25.61 24.18 0.94
C PRO A 37 25.71 22.73 1.44
N THR A 38 25.97 22.56 2.72
CA THR A 38 26.07 21.25 3.37
C THR A 38 24.71 20.55 3.39
N LEU A 39 23.64 21.28 3.70
CA LEU A 39 22.26 20.78 3.71
C LEU A 39 21.86 20.24 2.33
N MET A 40 22.08 21.02 1.28
CA MET A 40 21.85 20.62 -0.11
C MET A 40 22.61 19.34 -0.47
N THR A 41 23.89 19.27 -0.11
CA THR A 41 24.74 18.11 -0.40
C THR A 41 24.24 16.87 0.32
N LYS A 42 23.92 16.97 1.62
CA LYS A 42 23.39 15.83 2.39
C LYS A 42 22.00 15.41 1.92
N ALA A 43 21.12 16.35 1.58
CA ALA A 43 19.78 16.05 1.06
C ALA A 43 19.84 15.27 -0.25
N ARG A 44 20.77 15.63 -1.13
CA ARG A 44 21.03 14.89 -2.38
C ARG A 44 21.52 13.47 -2.12
N ILE A 45 22.44 13.29 -1.17
CA ILE A 45 22.93 11.95 -0.79
C ILE A 45 21.78 11.09 -0.24
N CYS A 46 20.94 11.67 0.63
CA CYS A 46 19.80 10.98 1.22
C CYS A 46 18.74 10.57 0.19
N ASP A 47 18.53 11.35 -0.87
CA ASP A 47 17.63 10.99 -1.97
C ASP A 47 18.15 9.77 -2.76
N GLU A 48 19.44 9.77 -3.09
CA GLU A 48 20.11 8.67 -3.81
C GLU A 48 20.10 7.37 -2.98
N ASP A 49 20.43 7.45 -1.69
CA ASP A 49 20.39 6.29 -0.77
C ASP A 49 18.95 5.77 -0.58
N GLY A 50 17.97 6.67 -0.48
CA GLY A 50 16.55 6.32 -0.43
C GLY A 50 16.09 5.59 -1.69
N LYS A 51 16.54 6.04 -2.87
CA LYS A 51 16.25 5.42 -4.16
C LYS A 51 16.95 4.06 -4.32
N ALA A 52 18.18 3.92 -3.86
CA ALA A 52 18.91 2.65 -3.84
C ALA A 52 18.24 1.62 -2.91
N LYS A 53 17.78 2.05 -1.74
CA LYS A 53 17.04 1.20 -0.79
C LYS A 53 15.69 0.76 -1.39
N SER A 54 14.95 1.69 -1.97
CA SER A 54 13.68 1.40 -2.67
C SER A 54 13.87 0.42 -3.84
N SER A 55 14.89 0.64 -4.68
CA SER A 55 15.18 -0.24 -5.81
C SER A 55 15.63 -1.63 -5.38
N TYR A 56 16.42 -1.76 -4.31
CA TYR A 56 16.82 -3.03 -3.71
C TYR A 56 15.61 -3.84 -3.23
N TYR A 57 14.73 -3.23 -2.43
CA TYR A 57 13.54 -3.91 -1.92
C TYR A 57 12.56 -4.28 -3.04
N LYS A 58 12.42 -3.42 -4.06
CA LYS A 58 11.63 -3.72 -5.26
C LYS A 58 12.19 -4.93 -6.01
N ALA A 59 13.50 -4.94 -6.30
CA ALA A 59 14.16 -6.04 -6.97
C ALA A 59 14.09 -7.36 -6.17
N MET A 60 14.15 -7.27 -4.83
CA MET A 60 14.00 -8.44 -3.97
C MET A 60 12.56 -9.00 -3.99
N ASN A 61 11.55 -8.12 -4.03
CA ASN A 61 10.14 -8.51 -4.14
C ASN A 61 9.82 -9.11 -5.52
N ASP A 62 10.40 -8.56 -6.60
CA ASP A 62 10.23 -9.07 -7.97
C ASP A 62 10.83 -10.48 -8.14
N LYS A 63 11.95 -10.79 -7.46
CA LYS A 63 12.53 -12.15 -7.42
C LYS A 63 11.66 -13.14 -6.65
N ARG A 64 11.00 -12.69 -5.58
CA ARG A 64 10.04 -13.50 -4.81
C ARG A 64 8.74 -13.77 -5.58
N GLY A 65 8.38 -12.88 -6.51
CA GLY A 65 7.24 -13.02 -7.41
C GLY A 65 7.44 -13.98 -8.60
N LYS A 66 8.69 -14.40 -8.90
CA LYS A 66 9.04 -15.27 -10.04
C LYS A 66 9.32 -16.73 -9.64
N GLY A 67 8.58 -17.25 -8.67
CA GLY A 67 8.72 -18.63 -8.16
C GLY A 67 7.56 -19.55 -8.50
N LEU A 68 7.02 -19.51 -9.72
CA LEU A 68 5.92 -20.39 -10.17
C LEU A 68 6.29 -21.35 -11.31
N ASP A 69 7.58 -21.60 -11.55
CA ASP A 69 8.04 -22.48 -12.65
C ASP A 69 8.78 -23.74 -12.16
N ARG A 70 8.48 -24.20 -10.95
CA ARG A 70 8.75 -25.61 -10.57
C ARG A 70 7.43 -26.36 -10.62
N GLY A 71 6.98 -26.63 -11.85
CA GLY A 71 5.77 -27.37 -12.15
C GLY A 71 5.70 -28.67 -11.34
N LYS A 72 4.60 -28.82 -10.59
CA LYS A 72 4.22 -30.12 -10.04
C LYS A 72 3.84 -31.04 -11.21
N PRO A 73 4.30 -32.30 -11.24
CA PRO A 73 4.18 -33.18 -12.42
C PRO A 73 2.75 -33.66 -12.72
N TYR A 74 1.75 -33.22 -11.96
CA TYR A 74 0.34 -33.41 -12.27
C TYR A 74 -0.41 -32.22 -11.67
N GLU A 75 -0.93 -31.32 -12.49
CA GLU A 75 -2.13 -30.54 -12.18
C GLU A 75 -2.64 -29.87 -13.46
N ASN A 76 -3.86 -30.26 -13.85
CA ASN A 76 -4.54 -29.88 -15.06
C ASN A 76 -5.17 -28.48 -14.89
N LYS A 77 -4.81 -27.55 -15.80
CA LYS A 77 -5.62 -26.44 -16.35
C LYS A 77 -6.52 -25.65 -15.38
N GLY A 78 -6.10 -24.43 -15.03
CA GLY A 78 -7.02 -23.48 -14.38
C GLY A 78 -6.44 -22.12 -14.01
N ASN A 79 -6.40 -21.22 -14.99
CA ASN A 79 -6.62 -19.76 -14.93
C ASN A 79 -6.09 -18.94 -13.74
N GLY A 80 -5.24 -17.96 -14.05
CA GLY A 80 -4.71 -16.97 -13.11
C GLY A 80 -5.79 -16.09 -12.49
N SER A 81 -5.83 -16.07 -11.16
CA SER A 81 -6.29 -14.96 -10.33
C SER A 81 -5.81 -15.24 -8.90
N GLY A 82 -5.28 -14.21 -8.22
CA GLY A 82 -4.65 -14.34 -6.91
C GLY A 82 -5.54 -15.04 -5.89
N LYS A 83 -5.28 -16.33 -5.66
CA LYS A 83 -6.01 -17.16 -4.70
C LYS A 83 -5.50 -16.87 -3.29
N ARG A 84 -5.90 -15.71 -2.75
CA ARG A 84 -5.93 -15.53 -1.30
C ARG A 84 -6.96 -16.52 -0.76
N LYS A 85 -6.43 -17.58 -0.13
CA LYS A 85 -7.01 -18.35 0.97
C LYS A 85 -8.43 -18.88 0.78
N GLN A 86 -8.48 -20.21 0.67
CA GLN A 86 -9.29 -21.08 1.53
C GLN A 86 -10.77 -20.68 1.64
N GLY A 87 -11.64 -21.45 0.99
CA GLY A 87 -13.10 -21.41 1.09
C GLY A 87 -13.63 -21.69 2.50
N ASN A 88 -13.29 -20.82 3.45
CA ASN A 88 -13.74 -20.77 4.83
C ASN A 88 -14.50 -19.46 5.12
N GLY A 89 -14.75 -18.64 4.11
CA GLY A 89 -15.62 -17.47 4.24
C GLY A 89 -17.04 -17.94 4.59
N GLN A 90 -17.64 -17.28 5.58
CA GLN A 90 -19.07 -17.34 5.78
C GLN A 90 -19.74 -16.52 4.68
N CYS A 91 -20.69 -17.11 3.97
CA CYS A 91 -21.48 -16.40 2.99
C CYS A 91 -22.35 -15.36 3.69
N TYR A 92 -22.25 -14.07 3.33
CA TYR A 92 -23.09 -13.04 3.94
C TYR A 92 -24.56 -13.08 3.44
N LYS A 93 -24.85 -13.88 2.41
CA LYS A 93 -26.22 -14.06 1.91
C LYS A 93 -26.98 -15.17 2.63
N CYS A 94 -26.33 -16.31 2.87
CA CYS A 94 -26.97 -17.47 3.50
C CYS A 94 -26.37 -17.87 4.85
N GLU A 95 -25.34 -17.17 5.32
CA GLU A 95 -24.63 -17.42 6.58
C GLU A 95 -23.97 -18.80 6.67
N GLU A 96 -23.93 -19.56 5.57
CA GLU A 96 -23.28 -20.87 5.47
C GLU A 96 -21.81 -20.72 5.16
N ARG A 97 -20.98 -21.58 5.75
CA ARG A 97 -19.54 -21.63 5.49
C ARG A 97 -19.26 -22.49 4.26
N GLY A 98 -18.12 -22.25 3.61
CA GLY A 98 -17.67 -23.03 2.45
C GLY A 98 -17.76 -22.29 1.12
N HIS A 99 -18.46 -21.16 1.07
CA HIS A 99 -18.55 -20.30 -0.10
C HIS A 99 -18.73 -18.82 0.31
N MET A 100 -18.41 -17.89 -0.59
CA MET A 100 -18.61 -16.45 -0.36
C MET A 100 -19.91 -15.98 -1.02
N SER A 101 -20.39 -14.79 -0.66
CA SER A 101 -21.66 -14.22 -1.17
C SER A 101 -21.80 -14.19 -2.69
N TYR A 102 -20.70 -14.13 -3.44
CA TYR A 102 -20.70 -14.15 -4.90
C TYR A 102 -20.92 -15.55 -5.49
N ASP A 103 -20.59 -16.60 -4.74
CA ASP A 103 -20.67 -18.01 -5.13
C ASP A 103 -21.86 -18.72 -4.47
N CYS A 104 -22.80 -17.94 -3.92
CA CYS A 104 -23.93 -18.50 -3.18
C CYS A 104 -24.90 -19.21 -4.14
N PRO A 105 -25.21 -20.50 -3.92
CA PRO A 105 -26.19 -21.22 -4.73
C PRO A 105 -27.60 -20.65 -4.60
N LYS A 106 -27.87 -19.88 -3.53
CA LYS A 106 -29.14 -19.17 -3.31
C LYS A 106 -29.08 -17.83 -4.05
N LYS A 107 -29.84 -17.72 -5.14
CA LYS A 107 -29.86 -16.54 -6.04
C LYS A 107 -30.60 -15.32 -5.49
N SER A 108 -31.29 -15.44 -4.36
CA SER A 108 -32.01 -14.33 -3.72
C SER A 108 -31.29 -13.86 -2.47
N ASP A 109 -31.12 -12.54 -2.36
CA ASP A 109 -30.67 -11.92 -1.13
C ASP A 109 -31.76 -12.02 -0.05
N LYS A 110 -31.34 -12.09 1.21
CA LYS A 110 -32.22 -11.95 2.36
C LYS A 110 -32.65 -10.48 2.44
N CYS A 111 -33.94 -10.21 2.60
CA CYS A 111 -34.42 -8.87 2.88
C CYS A 111 -33.81 -8.38 4.19
N PHE A 112 -33.11 -7.24 4.16
CA PHE A 112 -32.50 -6.65 5.34
C PHE A 112 -33.53 -6.10 6.34
N SER A 113 -34.77 -5.86 5.91
CA SER A 113 -35.85 -5.35 6.76
C SER A 113 -36.58 -6.46 7.52
N CYS A 114 -36.90 -7.58 6.88
CA CYS A 114 -37.71 -8.64 7.48
C CYS A 114 -37.02 -10.02 7.58
N GLY A 115 -35.80 -10.15 7.07
CA GLY A 115 -35.04 -11.39 7.12
C GLY A 115 -35.53 -12.51 6.19
N LYS A 116 -36.55 -12.28 5.35
CA LYS A 116 -37.06 -13.27 4.39
C LYS A 116 -36.35 -13.18 3.04
N PHE A 117 -36.14 -14.34 2.41
CA PHE A 117 -35.60 -14.41 1.06
C PHE A 117 -36.68 -14.16 0.01
N GLY A 118 -36.28 -13.63 -1.15
CA GLY A 118 -37.16 -13.45 -2.31
C GLY A 118 -37.52 -12.00 -2.64
N HIS A 119 -37.15 -11.05 -1.79
CA HIS A 119 -37.23 -9.62 -2.08
C HIS A 119 -36.08 -8.86 -1.40
N LYS A 120 -35.76 -7.66 -1.92
CA LYS A 120 -34.81 -6.74 -1.30
C LYS A 120 -35.53 -5.81 -0.32
N ALA A 121 -34.78 -5.13 0.55
CA ALA A 121 -35.32 -4.18 1.51
C ALA A 121 -36.26 -3.13 0.86
N ASP A 122 -35.94 -2.65 -0.34
CA ASP A 122 -36.75 -1.68 -1.10
C ASP A 122 -38.13 -2.20 -1.54
N ALA A 123 -38.27 -3.52 -1.70
CA ALA A 123 -39.52 -4.17 -2.09
C ALA A 123 -40.20 -4.88 -0.90
N CYS A 124 -39.75 -4.58 0.32
CA CYS A 124 -40.34 -5.12 1.53
C CYS A 124 -41.71 -4.48 1.77
N ARG A 125 -42.74 -5.30 1.85
CA ARG A 125 -44.13 -4.86 2.06
C ARG A 125 -44.66 -5.30 3.43
N GLU A 126 -43.73 -5.41 4.38
CA GLU A 126 -43.97 -5.75 5.78
C GLU A 126 -43.94 -4.49 6.65
#